data_AF-A0A6J2LPY2-F1
#
_entry.id   AF-A0A6J2LPY2-F1
#
_cell.length_a   1.000
_cell.length_b   1.000
_cell.length_c   1.000
_cell.angle_alpha   90.00
_cell.angle_beta   90.00
_cell.angle_gamma   90.00
#
_symmetry.space_group_name_H-M   'P 1'
#
loop_
_entity.id
_entity.type
_entity.pdbx_description
1 polymer ?
#
loop_
_entity_poly.entity_id
_entity_poly.type
_entity_poly.pdbx_seq_one_letter_code
_entity_poly.pdbx_strand_id
1 'polypeptide(L)'
;MAAARHCTLDLRLGAQADCEAILKSLRSVFQEQGMTESLHAWQDHGCLATYLNKNGSFANLRIYPRGLVSLDIQSYDGAAQAKEVDSLLNKVEERMKELSRDSPARVKRLPPIVRGGAVDRYWPTADGRLVEYDIDEVVCDEESPYQNIKILHSKQYGNMLILNGDVNLAESDWAYTRAIMGSGKEDYTGKDVLILGGGDGGILCEIVKLKPKMATMVEIDHMVIDGCKKYMRKTCGDVLDNLTGDCYQVLIEDCVPVLKRYAKEGRQFDYVINDLTAVPISTSLEEDSTWEFLRLILDLSMRVLKQDGKYFTQGNCVNLTEALSLYEQQLGCLYCPVEFSKEVVCVPSYMELWVFYTVWKKAQP
;
A
#
# COMPACT_ATOMS: atom_id res chain seq x y z
N MET A 1 1.15 -25.11 3.13
CA MET A 1 0.25 -24.52 4.14
C MET A 1 -1.18 -24.66 3.66
N ALA A 2 -2.15 -24.75 4.57
CA ALA A 2 -3.57 -24.77 4.19
C ALA A 2 -4.05 -23.33 3.97
N ALA A 3 -4.47 -23.02 2.74
CA ALA A 3 -5.12 -21.75 2.40
C ALA A 3 -6.57 -22.02 1.99
N ALA A 4 -7.45 -21.03 2.18
CA ALA A 4 -8.85 -21.12 1.80
C ALA A 4 -9.12 -20.18 0.62
N ARG A 5 -9.72 -20.70 -0.45
CA ARG A 5 -10.21 -19.89 -1.56
C ARG A 5 -11.69 -19.59 -1.37
N HIS A 6 -12.02 -18.30 -1.31
CA HIS A 6 -13.37 -17.78 -1.10
C HIS A 6 -13.90 -17.15 -2.39
N CYS A 7 -14.91 -17.75 -2.99
CA CYS A 7 -15.57 -17.26 -4.19
C CYS A 7 -16.92 -16.64 -3.85
N THR A 8 -17.29 -15.57 -4.57
CA THR A 8 -18.58 -14.89 -4.40
C THR A 8 -19.32 -14.75 -5.73
N LEU A 9 -20.65 -14.81 -5.66
CA LEU A 9 -21.55 -14.53 -6.77
C LEU A 9 -22.79 -13.80 -6.24
N ASP A 10 -22.99 -12.58 -6.70
CA ASP A 10 -24.16 -11.76 -6.37
C ASP A 10 -25.07 -11.62 -7.58
N LEU A 11 -26.36 -11.80 -7.35
CA LEU A 11 -27.43 -11.59 -8.33
C LEU A 11 -28.44 -10.60 -7.78
N ARG A 12 -28.71 -9.54 -8.54
CA ARG A 12 -29.76 -8.56 -8.23
C ARG A 12 -30.89 -8.68 -9.26
N LEU A 13 -32.04 -9.12 -8.78
CA LEU A 13 -33.27 -9.34 -9.54
C LEU A 13 -34.08 -8.03 -9.63
N GLY A 14 -34.76 -7.81 -10.75
CA GLY A 14 -35.53 -6.58 -11.01
C GLY A 14 -36.89 -6.49 -10.31
N ALA A 15 -37.39 -7.59 -9.74
CA ALA A 15 -38.66 -7.68 -9.03
C ALA A 15 -38.50 -8.35 -7.65
N GLN A 16 -39.57 -8.38 -6.85
CA GLN A 16 -39.59 -9.10 -5.58
C GLN A 16 -39.27 -10.58 -5.82
N ALA A 17 -38.21 -11.06 -5.17
CA ALA A 17 -37.74 -12.42 -5.31
C ALA A 17 -38.68 -13.38 -4.57
N ASP A 18 -39.31 -14.30 -5.31
CA ASP A 18 -39.90 -15.48 -4.68
C ASP A 18 -38.76 -16.35 -4.12
N CYS A 19 -38.53 -16.21 -2.82
CA CYS A 19 -37.45 -16.88 -2.11
C CYS A 19 -37.59 -18.41 -2.20
N GLU A 20 -38.81 -18.93 -2.21
CA GLU A 20 -39.07 -20.36 -2.26
C GLU A 20 -38.77 -20.91 -3.66
N ALA A 21 -39.20 -20.20 -4.72
CA ALA A 21 -38.89 -20.59 -6.09
C ALA A 21 -37.39 -20.59 -6.39
N ILE A 22 -36.66 -19.55 -5.94
CA ILE A 22 -35.20 -19.45 -6.12
C ILE A 22 -34.51 -20.57 -5.36
N LEU A 23 -34.85 -20.76 -4.08
CA LEU A 23 -34.27 -21.83 -3.26
C LEU A 23 -34.51 -23.20 -3.88
N LYS A 24 -35.74 -23.49 -4.31
CA LYS A 24 -36.11 -24.78 -4.91
C LYS A 24 -35.33 -25.06 -6.19
N SER A 25 -35.15 -24.05 -7.04
CA SER A 25 -34.38 -24.17 -8.27
C SER A 25 -32.89 -24.42 -8.01
N LEU A 26 -32.28 -23.59 -7.15
CA LEU A 26 -30.85 -23.68 -6.86
C LEU A 26 -30.46 -24.90 -6.02
N ARG A 27 -31.36 -25.39 -5.16
CA ARG A 27 -31.12 -26.58 -4.31
C ARG A 27 -30.63 -27.78 -5.11
N SER A 28 -31.20 -28.01 -6.30
CA SER A 28 -30.81 -29.14 -7.17
C SER A 28 -29.32 -29.11 -7.53
N VAL A 29 -28.77 -27.92 -7.76
CA VAL A 29 -27.37 -27.71 -8.17
C VAL A 29 -26.41 -28.23 -7.10
N PHE A 30 -26.69 -27.97 -5.83
CA PHE A 30 -25.85 -28.41 -4.71
C PHE A 30 -26.08 -29.88 -4.33
N GLN A 31 -27.32 -30.36 -4.44
CA GLN A 31 -27.65 -31.77 -4.17
C GLN A 31 -27.01 -32.73 -5.18
N GLU A 32 -26.93 -32.35 -6.45
CA GLU A 32 -26.21 -33.11 -7.49
C GLU A 32 -24.71 -33.26 -7.17
N GLN A 33 -24.14 -32.36 -6.36
CA GLN A 33 -22.75 -32.44 -5.88
C GLN A 33 -22.63 -33.25 -4.57
N GLY A 34 -23.72 -33.82 -4.08
CA GLY A 34 -23.74 -34.60 -2.84
C GLY A 34 -23.55 -33.76 -1.57
N MET A 35 -23.83 -32.45 -1.62
CA MET A 35 -23.72 -31.57 -0.46
C MET A 35 -24.94 -31.68 0.45
N THR A 36 -24.71 -31.62 1.77
CA THR A 36 -25.77 -31.65 2.78
C THR A 36 -26.30 -30.25 3.03
N GLU A 37 -27.61 -30.04 2.96
CA GLU A 37 -28.26 -28.74 3.17
C GLU A 37 -28.72 -28.55 4.63
N SER A 38 -28.53 -27.34 5.16
CA SER A 38 -29.21 -26.80 6.34
C SER A 38 -29.88 -25.48 5.98
N LEU A 39 -31.19 -25.35 6.23
CA LEU A 39 -31.97 -24.17 5.87
C LEU A 39 -32.40 -23.40 7.12
N HIS A 40 -32.15 -22.10 7.12
CA HIS A 40 -32.68 -21.17 8.11
C HIS A 40 -33.52 -20.09 7.42
N ALA A 41 -34.75 -19.88 7.89
CA ALA A 41 -35.68 -18.90 7.33
C ALA A 41 -36.08 -17.88 8.40
N TRP A 42 -36.21 -16.62 7.99
CA TRP A 42 -36.68 -15.53 8.82
C TRP A 42 -37.98 -14.97 8.24
N GLN A 43 -38.92 -14.60 9.11
CA GLN A 43 -40.23 -14.09 8.71
C GLN A 43 -40.14 -12.94 7.70
N ASP A 44 -39.27 -11.95 7.97
CA ASP A 44 -39.17 -10.73 7.14
C ASP A 44 -37.79 -10.54 6.50
N HIS A 45 -36.88 -11.53 6.63
CA HIS A 45 -35.49 -11.37 6.19
C HIS A 45 -35.06 -12.45 5.19
N GLY A 46 -35.99 -13.21 4.61
CA GLY A 46 -35.70 -14.22 3.60
C GLY A 46 -35.07 -15.48 4.22
N CYS A 47 -34.13 -16.12 3.52
CA CYS A 47 -33.51 -17.35 3.99
C CYS A 47 -31.99 -17.43 3.76
N LEU A 48 -31.35 -18.33 4.50
CA LEU A 48 -29.97 -18.74 4.38
C LEU A 48 -29.95 -20.27 4.27
N ALA A 49 -29.45 -20.78 3.14
CA ALA A 49 -29.18 -22.20 2.97
C ALA A 49 -27.66 -22.41 3.02
N THR A 50 -27.22 -23.26 3.94
CA THR A 50 -25.82 -23.67 4.07
C THR A 50 -25.66 -25.07 3.52
N TYR A 51 -24.70 -25.27 2.62
CA TYR A 51 -24.39 -26.54 1.99
C TYR A 51 -22.99 -26.99 2.44
N LEU A 52 -22.88 -28.18 3.01
CA LEU A 52 -21.62 -28.76 3.49
C LEU A 52 -21.18 -29.92 2.60
N ASN A 53 -19.91 -29.94 2.21
CA ASN A 53 -19.31 -31.02 1.44
C ASN A 53 -18.39 -31.88 2.33
N LYS A 54 -18.26 -33.17 1.99
CA LYS A 54 -17.43 -34.15 2.72
C LYS A 54 -15.94 -33.81 2.66
N ASN A 55 -15.51 -33.06 1.64
CA ASN A 55 -14.13 -32.61 1.49
C ASN A 55 -13.78 -31.37 2.34
N GLY A 56 -14.71 -30.88 3.16
CA GLY A 56 -14.53 -29.73 4.04
C GLY A 56 -14.87 -28.38 3.41
N SER A 57 -15.23 -28.33 2.13
CA SER A 57 -15.77 -27.11 1.51
C SER A 57 -17.21 -26.85 1.94
N PHE A 58 -17.63 -25.59 1.89
CA PHE A 58 -19.02 -25.21 2.15
C PHE A 58 -19.47 -24.08 1.24
N ALA A 59 -20.79 -23.95 1.09
CA ALA A 59 -21.42 -22.83 0.42
C ALA A 59 -22.52 -22.23 1.29
N ASN A 60 -22.65 -20.91 1.28
CA ASN A 60 -23.76 -20.18 1.88
C ASN A 60 -24.53 -19.47 0.77
N LEU A 61 -25.80 -19.85 0.59
CA LEU A 61 -26.73 -19.19 -0.31
C LEU A 61 -27.67 -18.32 0.52
N ARG A 62 -27.51 -17.01 0.41
CA ARG A 62 -28.34 -16.01 1.08
C ARG A 62 -29.33 -15.40 0.10
N ILE A 63 -30.62 -15.57 0.38
CA ILE A 63 -31.70 -14.99 -0.44
C ILE A 63 -32.42 -13.92 0.39
N TYR A 64 -32.34 -12.68 -0.06
CA TYR A 64 -33.00 -11.53 0.57
C TYR A 64 -34.37 -11.25 -0.06
N PRO A 65 -35.35 -10.74 0.71
CA PRO A 65 -36.70 -10.46 0.21
C PRO A 65 -36.78 -9.45 -0.95
N ARG A 66 -35.78 -8.56 -1.06
CA ARG A 66 -35.76 -7.44 -2.02
C ARG A 66 -34.89 -7.71 -3.25
N GLY A 67 -34.89 -8.96 -3.73
CA GLY A 67 -34.28 -9.30 -5.02
C GLY A 67 -32.76 -9.53 -5.01
N LEU A 68 -32.10 -9.51 -3.84
CA LEU A 68 -30.68 -9.85 -3.75
C LEU A 68 -30.51 -11.33 -3.41
N VAL A 69 -29.75 -12.05 -4.23
CA VAL A 69 -29.26 -13.39 -3.96
C VAL A 69 -27.75 -13.32 -3.91
N SER A 70 -27.14 -13.79 -2.83
CA SER A 70 -25.69 -13.83 -2.67
C SER A 70 -25.25 -15.27 -2.37
N LEU A 71 -24.19 -15.70 -3.04
CA LEU A 71 -23.62 -17.02 -2.88
C LEU A 71 -22.14 -16.89 -2.53
N ASP A 72 -21.77 -17.43 -1.38
CA ASP A 72 -20.40 -17.59 -0.94
C ASP A 72 -20.01 -19.06 -1.02
N ILE A 73 -18.84 -19.37 -1.56
CA ILE A 73 -18.29 -20.73 -1.55
C ILE A 73 -16.86 -20.66 -1.03
N GLN A 74 -16.57 -21.42 0.01
CA GLN A 74 -15.22 -21.57 0.54
C GLN A 74 -14.73 -23.00 0.32
N SER A 75 -13.51 -23.13 -0.19
CA SER A 75 -12.86 -24.39 -0.47
C SER A 75 -11.39 -24.34 -0.09
N TYR A 76 -10.74 -25.50 -0.02
CA TYR A 76 -9.29 -25.57 0.07
C TYR A 76 -8.67 -24.98 -1.21
N ASP A 77 -7.63 -24.18 -1.07
CA ASP A 77 -6.95 -23.58 -2.22
C ASP A 77 -6.16 -24.64 -2.99
N GLY A 78 -6.70 -25.06 -4.13
CA GLY A 78 -6.14 -26.10 -4.97
C GLY A 78 -6.78 -26.10 -6.36
N ALA A 79 -6.01 -26.48 -7.38
CA ALA A 79 -6.45 -26.38 -8.78
C ALA A 79 -7.67 -27.26 -9.10
N ALA A 80 -7.80 -28.42 -8.45
CA ALA A 80 -8.96 -29.30 -8.62
C ALA A 80 -10.22 -28.68 -7.99
N GLN A 81 -10.10 -28.22 -6.74
CA GLN A 81 -11.17 -27.57 -5.99
C GLN A 81 -11.63 -26.27 -6.68
N ALA A 82 -10.71 -25.49 -7.23
CA ALA A 82 -11.03 -24.29 -8.01
C ALA A 82 -11.92 -24.62 -9.21
N LYS A 83 -11.61 -25.68 -9.97
CA LYS A 83 -12.43 -26.12 -11.12
C LYS A 83 -13.82 -26.59 -10.69
N GLU A 84 -13.92 -27.32 -9.58
CA GLU A 84 -15.20 -27.77 -9.02
C GLU A 84 -16.07 -26.57 -8.61
N VAL A 85 -15.50 -25.62 -7.89
CA VAL A 85 -16.20 -24.39 -7.46
C VAL A 85 -16.61 -23.54 -8.67
N ASP A 86 -15.73 -23.38 -9.66
CA ASP A 86 -16.05 -22.63 -10.88
C ASP A 86 -17.18 -23.31 -11.68
N SER A 87 -17.19 -24.63 -11.77
CA SER A 87 -18.31 -25.37 -12.38
C SER A 87 -19.61 -25.17 -11.60
N LEU A 88 -19.56 -25.15 -10.27
CA LEU A 88 -20.72 -24.94 -9.41
C LEU A 88 -21.32 -23.54 -9.61
N LEU A 89 -20.47 -22.50 -9.61
CA LEU A 89 -20.85 -21.12 -9.87
C LEU A 89 -21.49 -20.96 -11.26
N ASN A 90 -20.90 -21.57 -12.29
CA ASN A 90 -21.45 -21.52 -13.65
C ASN A 90 -22.86 -22.12 -13.72
N LYS A 91 -23.10 -23.26 -13.07
CA LYS A 91 -24.45 -23.87 -12.98
C LYS A 91 -25.44 -22.96 -12.27
N VAL A 92 -25.04 -22.31 -11.18
CA VAL A 92 -25.90 -21.34 -10.47
C VAL A 92 -26.24 -20.16 -11.37
N GLU A 93 -25.27 -19.58 -12.07
CA GLU A 93 -25.51 -18.49 -13.03
C GLU A 93 -26.49 -18.89 -14.14
N GLU A 94 -26.33 -20.09 -14.72
CA GLU A 94 -27.24 -20.62 -15.75
C GLU A 94 -28.66 -20.79 -15.21
N ARG A 95 -28.83 -21.43 -14.05
CA ARG A 95 -30.14 -21.60 -13.41
C ARG A 95 -30.81 -20.28 -13.09
N MET A 96 -30.04 -19.29 -12.62
CA MET A 96 -30.60 -17.98 -12.33
C MET A 96 -31.03 -17.24 -13.60
N LYS A 97 -30.30 -17.37 -14.71
CA LYS A 97 -30.74 -16.84 -16.01
C LYS A 97 -32.05 -17.47 -16.48
N GLU A 98 -32.26 -18.76 -16.21
CA GLU A 98 -33.53 -19.44 -16.52
C GLU A 98 -34.70 -18.91 -15.68
N LEU A 99 -34.49 -18.65 -14.39
CA LEU A 99 -35.51 -18.11 -13.49
C LEU A 99 -35.85 -16.65 -13.77
N SER A 100 -34.88 -15.87 -14.24
CA SER A 100 -35.01 -14.43 -14.45
C SER A 100 -35.22 -14.05 -15.92
N ARG A 101 -35.79 -14.95 -16.74
CA ARG A 101 -35.97 -14.72 -18.19
C ARG A 101 -36.77 -13.46 -18.51
N ASP A 102 -37.78 -13.17 -17.69
CA ASP A 102 -38.68 -12.02 -17.90
C ASP A 102 -38.12 -10.71 -17.32
N SER A 103 -37.09 -10.78 -16.46
CA SER A 103 -36.42 -9.63 -15.85
C SER A 103 -34.95 -9.97 -15.54
N PRO A 104 -34.00 -9.66 -16.44
CA PRO A 104 -32.63 -10.15 -16.35
C PRO A 104 -31.93 -9.65 -15.08
N ALA A 105 -31.33 -10.58 -14.34
CA ALA A 105 -30.56 -10.28 -13.15
C ALA A 105 -29.28 -9.52 -13.48
N ARG A 106 -28.93 -8.51 -12.67
CA ARG A 106 -27.56 -7.98 -12.66
C ARG A 106 -26.69 -8.95 -11.88
N VAL A 107 -25.68 -9.51 -12.56
CA VAL A 107 -24.74 -10.48 -11.97
C VAL A 107 -23.42 -9.81 -11.67
N LYS A 108 -22.84 -10.10 -10.50
CA LYS A 108 -21.47 -9.69 -10.14
C LYS A 108 -20.73 -10.90 -9.57
N ARG A 109 -19.66 -11.30 -10.25
CA ARG A 109 -18.71 -12.32 -9.80
C ARG A 109 -17.34 -11.65 -9.71
N LEU A 110 -16.84 -11.47 -8.49
CA LEU A 110 -15.51 -10.92 -8.26
C LEU A 110 -14.45 -12.02 -8.37
N PRO A 111 -13.17 -11.67 -8.60
CA PRO A 111 -12.08 -12.62 -8.41
C PRO A 111 -12.16 -13.28 -7.03
N PRO A 112 -11.92 -14.59 -6.93
CA PRO A 112 -11.87 -15.27 -5.64
C PRO A 112 -10.78 -14.69 -4.72
N ILE A 113 -11.08 -14.55 -3.44
CA ILE A 113 -10.13 -14.10 -2.43
C ILE A 113 -9.46 -15.32 -1.79
N VAL A 114 -8.13 -15.36 -1.80
CA VAL A 114 -7.33 -16.36 -1.08
C VAL A 114 -7.10 -15.89 0.34
N ARG A 115 -7.44 -16.71 1.34
CA ARG A 115 -7.36 -16.40 2.77
C ARG A 115 -6.36 -17.33 3.43
N GLY A 116 -5.41 -16.76 4.18
CA GLY A 116 -4.31 -17.54 4.76
C GLY A 116 -3.37 -18.13 3.72
N GLY A 117 -3.25 -17.47 2.56
CA GLY A 117 -2.27 -17.83 1.54
C GLY A 117 -0.85 -17.66 2.06
N ALA A 118 0.08 -18.50 1.56
CA ALA A 118 1.50 -18.34 1.88
C ALA A 118 2.10 -17.06 1.26
N VAL A 119 1.47 -16.55 0.19
CA VAL A 119 1.79 -15.29 -0.45
C VAL A 119 0.60 -14.38 -0.25
N ASP A 120 0.78 -13.28 0.49
CA ASP A 120 -0.26 -12.28 0.67
C ASP A 120 -0.28 -11.31 -0.50
N ARG A 121 -1.45 -11.18 -1.13
CA ARG A 121 -1.69 -10.37 -2.34
C ARG A 121 -2.53 -9.14 -2.04
N TYR A 122 -3.04 -8.99 -0.83
CA TYR A 122 -4.05 -7.98 -0.50
C TYR A 122 -3.43 -6.91 0.40
N TRP A 123 -3.01 -5.80 -0.21
CA TRP A 123 -2.41 -4.66 0.48
C TRP A 123 -3.31 -3.44 0.31
N PRO A 124 -4.22 -3.16 1.26
CA PRO A 124 -5.15 -2.04 1.14
C PRO A 124 -4.45 -0.70 0.95
N THR A 125 -5.10 0.21 0.24
CA THR A 125 -4.58 1.56 0.01
C THR A 125 -4.68 2.43 1.25
N ALA A 126 -3.99 3.58 1.26
CA ALA A 126 -4.02 4.51 2.39
C ALA A 126 -5.44 5.03 2.71
N ASP A 127 -6.30 5.15 1.69
CA ASP A 127 -7.72 5.49 1.85
C ASP A 127 -8.64 4.29 2.13
N GLY A 128 -8.08 3.12 2.43
CA GLY A 128 -8.80 1.94 2.94
C GLY A 128 -9.51 1.10 1.88
N ARG A 129 -9.15 1.23 0.58
CA ARG A 129 -9.73 0.38 -0.48
C ARG A 129 -9.03 -0.97 -0.52
N LEU A 130 -9.82 -2.04 -0.70
CA LEU A 130 -9.29 -3.37 -0.97
C LEU A 130 -8.75 -3.44 -2.40
N VAL A 131 -7.47 -3.74 -2.54
CA VAL A 131 -6.80 -4.00 -3.82
C VAL A 131 -6.06 -5.33 -3.76
N GLU A 132 -5.96 -6.00 -4.91
CA GLU A 132 -5.17 -7.22 -5.07
C GLU A 132 -4.01 -6.93 -6.01
N TYR A 133 -2.79 -7.28 -5.59
CA TYR A 133 -1.59 -7.21 -6.40
C TYR A 133 -1.29 -8.54 -7.09
N ASP A 134 -0.53 -8.49 -8.18
CA ASP A 134 -0.08 -9.63 -8.96
C ASP A 134 1.16 -10.33 -8.36
N ILE A 135 1.20 -10.49 -7.03
CA ILE A 135 2.36 -11.01 -6.29
C ILE A 135 2.47 -12.53 -6.38
N ASP A 136 3.60 -13.04 -6.85
CA ASP A 136 3.85 -14.48 -6.99
C ASP A 136 4.95 -15.03 -6.08
N GLU A 137 5.74 -14.17 -5.42
CA GLU A 137 6.81 -14.59 -4.52
C GLU A 137 6.96 -13.68 -3.29
N VAL A 138 7.19 -14.29 -2.12
CA VAL A 138 7.70 -13.61 -0.93
C VAL A 138 9.22 -13.69 -0.97
N VAL A 139 9.89 -12.60 -1.34
CA VAL A 139 11.35 -12.54 -1.52
C VAL A 139 12.05 -12.33 -0.18
N CYS A 140 11.46 -11.54 0.70
CA CYS A 140 11.92 -11.26 2.05
C CYS A 140 10.71 -11.02 2.96
N ASP A 141 10.77 -11.53 4.19
CA ASP A 141 9.82 -11.24 5.27
C ASP A 141 10.55 -11.41 6.60
N GLU A 142 11.04 -10.29 7.14
CA GLU A 142 11.89 -10.27 8.32
C GLU A 142 11.38 -9.20 9.30
N GLU A 143 11.66 -9.40 10.59
CA GLU A 143 11.35 -8.42 11.64
C GLU A 143 12.66 -7.78 12.11
N SER A 144 12.78 -6.46 11.95
CA SER A 144 13.89 -5.69 12.51
C SER A 144 13.55 -5.20 13.92
N PRO A 145 14.51 -4.60 14.66
CA PRO A 145 14.20 -3.92 15.92
C PRO A 145 13.21 -2.74 15.78
N TYR A 146 12.92 -2.30 14.55
CA TYR A 146 12.12 -1.11 14.28
C TYR A 146 10.78 -1.41 13.58
N GLN A 147 10.73 -2.40 12.69
CA GLN A 147 9.58 -2.64 11.82
C GLN A 147 9.59 -4.03 11.17
N ASN A 148 8.42 -4.45 10.70
CA ASN A 148 8.29 -5.56 9.76
C ASN A 148 8.72 -5.12 8.36
N ILE A 149 9.60 -5.90 7.72
CA ILE A 149 10.15 -5.63 6.39
C ILE A 149 9.76 -6.76 5.46
N LYS A 150 8.96 -6.45 4.43
CA LYS A 150 8.65 -7.39 3.35
C LYS A 150 9.18 -6.87 2.02
N ILE A 151 9.70 -7.79 1.22
CA ILE A 151 9.94 -7.57 -0.20
C ILE A 151 9.17 -8.65 -0.96
N LEU A 152 8.20 -8.23 -1.76
CA LEU A 152 7.31 -9.12 -2.50
C LEU A 152 7.52 -8.93 -4.00
N HIS A 153 7.61 -10.02 -4.77
CA HIS A 153 7.73 -9.92 -6.22
C HIS A 153 6.36 -9.76 -6.87
N SER A 154 6.16 -8.66 -7.57
CA SER A 154 5.04 -8.42 -8.49
C SER A 154 5.53 -8.58 -9.93
N LYS A 155 4.73 -9.23 -10.77
CA LYS A 155 5.08 -9.45 -12.19
C LYS A 155 5.19 -8.13 -12.97
N GLN A 156 4.30 -7.18 -12.69
CA GLN A 156 4.28 -5.89 -13.39
C GLN A 156 5.15 -4.81 -12.72
N TYR A 157 5.30 -4.84 -11.39
CA TYR A 157 6.03 -3.81 -10.64
C TYR A 157 7.46 -4.21 -10.25
N GLY A 158 7.83 -5.48 -10.41
CA GLY A 158 9.07 -6.03 -9.89
C GLY A 158 9.01 -6.21 -8.38
N ASN A 159 10.15 -6.12 -7.70
CA ASN A 159 10.17 -6.25 -6.25
C ASN A 159 9.56 -5.00 -5.58
N MET A 160 8.72 -5.22 -4.58
CA MET A 160 8.00 -4.20 -3.83
C MET A 160 8.41 -4.23 -2.37
N LEU A 161 8.97 -3.13 -1.86
CA LEU A 161 9.26 -2.92 -0.45
C LEU A 161 7.99 -2.49 0.29
N ILE A 162 7.66 -3.23 1.35
CA ILE A 162 6.51 -2.98 2.22
C ILE A 162 7.01 -2.95 3.66
N LEU A 163 6.77 -1.85 4.37
CA LEU A 163 7.20 -1.65 5.76
C LEU A 163 5.97 -1.52 6.66
N ASN A 164 5.87 -2.34 7.71
CA ASN A 164 4.71 -2.40 8.61
C ASN A 164 3.35 -2.52 7.90
N GLY A 165 3.33 -3.09 6.69
CA GLY A 165 2.14 -3.27 5.86
C GLY A 165 1.79 -2.11 4.92
N ASP A 166 2.58 -1.03 4.94
CA ASP A 166 2.45 0.08 3.99
C ASP A 166 3.37 -0.15 2.78
N VAL A 167 2.86 0.05 1.56
CA VAL A 167 3.68 -0.03 0.34
C VAL A 167 4.55 1.23 0.24
N ASN A 168 5.87 1.06 0.33
CA ASN A 168 6.82 2.18 0.29
C ASN A 168 7.34 2.45 -1.12
N LEU A 169 7.79 1.42 -1.83
CA LEU A 169 8.37 1.57 -3.17
C LEU A 169 8.47 0.25 -3.90
N ALA A 170 8.22 0.24 -5.21
CA ALA A 170 8.54 -0.86 -6.09
C ALA A 170 9.66 -0.51 -7.08
N GLU A 171 10.29 -1.52 -7.68
CA GLU A 171 11.28 -1.32 -8.75
C GLU A 171 10.72 -0.57 -9.98
N SER A 172 9.39 -0.54 -10.17
CA SER A 172 8.71 0.25 -11.20
C SER A 172 8.60 1.73 -10.90
N ASP A 173 8.84 2.15 -9.65
CA ASP A 173 8.35 3.43 -9.13
C ASP A 173 9.32 4.58 -9.31
N TRP A 174 9.96 4.65 -10.47
CA TRP A 174 10.78 5.80 -10.86
C TRP A 174 10.03 7.14 -10.72
N ALA A 175 8.70 7.14 -10.92
CA ALA A 175 7.86 8.32 -10.72
C ALA A 175 7.92 8.87 -9.28
N TYR A 176 8.04 7.99 -8.26
CA TYR A 176 8.22 8.40 -6.86
C TYR A 176 9.55 9.13 -6.67
N THR A 177 10.67 8.46 -7.02
CA THR A 177 12.02 9.00 -6.88
C THR A 177 12.18 10.31 -7.65
N ARG A 178 11.62 10.38 -8.87
CA ARG A 178 11.63 11.62 -9.66
C ARG A 178 10.85 12.76 -9.00
N ALA A 179 9.66 12.49 -8.47
CA ALA A 179 8.82 13.51 -7.84
C ALA A 179 9.44 14.06 -6.56
N ILE A 180 9.93 13.18 -5.69
CA ILE A 180 10.56 13.56 -4.42
C ILE A 180 11.93 14.25 -4.62
N MET A 181 12.50 14.17 -5.81
CA MET A 181 13.68 14.95 -6.24
C MET A 181 13.32 16.26 -6.99
N GLY A 182 12.08 16.72 -6.91
CA GLY A 182 11.66 17.99 -7.53
C GLY A 182 11.32 17.87 -9.02
N SER A 183 10.98 16.68 -9.51
CA SER A 183 10.43 16.44 -10.84
C SER A 183 11.31 16.88 -12.02
N GLY A 184 12.63 16.96 -11.81
CA GLY A 184 13.62 17.37 -12.82
C GLY A 184 13.76 18.89 -12.98
N LYS A 185 13.25 19.68 -12.02
CA LYS A 185 13.37 21.15 -12.01
C LYS A 185 14.66 21.63 -11.33
N GLU A 186 15.34 20.75 -10.61
CA GLU A 186 16.52 21.07 -9.79
C GLU A 186 17.82 20.65 -10.49
N ASP A 187 18.89 21.41 -10.22
CA ASP A 187 20.26 21.03 -10.58
C ASP A 187 21.02 20.62 -9.33
N TYR A 188 21.34 19.33 -9.23
CA TYR A 188 22.07 18.72 -8.12
C TYR A 188 23.59 18.82 -8.27
N THR A 189 24.10 19.31 -9.40
CA THR A 189 25.55 19.38 -9.66
C THR A 189 26.24 20.27 -8.62
N GLY A 190 27.21 19.71 -7.90
CA GLY A 190 27.98 20.43 -6.89
C GLY A 190 27.18 20.87 -5.65
N LYS A 191 26.00 20.27 -5.40
CA LYS A 191 25.12 20.59 -4.27
C LYS A 191 25.38 19.69 -3.06
N ASP A 192 25.16 20.23 -1.87
CA ASP A 192 25.11 19.48 -0.62
C ASP A 192 23.66 19.04 -0.35
N VAL A 193 23.40 17.73 -0.28
CA VAL A 193 22.06 17.14 -0.12
C VAL A 193 21.99 16.29 1.15
N LEU A 194 20.89 16.43 1.89
CA LEU A 194 20.53 15.57 3.02
C LEU A 194 19.29 14.75 2.67
N ILE A 195 19.35 13.43 2.86
CA ILE A 195 18.22 12.50 2.70
C ILE A 195 17.91 11.91 4.08
N LEU A 196 16.65 11.99 4.51
CA LEU A 196 16.16 11.40 5.76
C LEU A 196 15.35 10.15 5.41
N GLY A 197 15.70 8.99 5.95
CA GLY A 197 15.15 7.72 5.49
C GLY A 197 15.75 7.31 4.15
N GLY A 198 14.91 6.85 3.23
CA GLY A 198 15.33 6.40 1.89
C GLY A 198 16.20 5.15 1.90
N GLY A 199 15.97 4.23 2.83
CA GLY A 199 16.70 2.97 2.96
C GLY A 199 16.66 2.06 1.72
N ASP A 200 15.74 2.30 0.79
CA ASP A 200 15.72 1.64 -0.52
C ASP A 200 16.88 2.07 -1.43
N GLY A 201 17.49 3.24 -1.17
CA GLY A 201 18.66 3.76 -1.88
C GLY A 201 18.38 4.41 -3.23
N GLY A 202 17.12 4.50 -3.69
CA GLY A 202 16.76 5.04 -5.00
C GLY A 202 17.14 6.51 -5.17
N ILE A 203 16.78 7.35 -4.20
CA ILE A 203 17.13 8.79 -4.22
C ILE A 203 18.66 8.97 -4.22
N LEU A 204 19.36 8.23 -3.36
CA LEU A 204 20.82 8.30 -3.25
C LEU A 204 21.50 7.90 -4.56
N CYS A 205 21.09 6.76 -5.15
CA CYS A 205 21.60 6.24 -6.41
C CYS A 205 21.48 7.28 -7.54
N GLU A 206 20.33 7.95 -7.62
CA GLU A 206 20.03 8.91 -8.68
C GLU A 206 20.74 10.24 -8.47
N ILE A 207 20.80 10.73 -7.24
CA ILE A 207 21.56 11.94 -6.91
C ILE A 207 23.04 11.76 -7.20
N VAL A 208 23.65 10.63 -6.85
CA VAL A 208 25.09 10.37 -7.12
C VAL A 208 25.42 10.49 -8.61
N LYS A 209 24.53 10.03 -9.50
CA LYS A 209 24.70 10.18 -10.97
C LYS A 209 24.74 11.64 -11.43
N LEU A 210 24.11 12.55 -10.66
CA LEU A 210 24.04 13.98 -10.94
C LEU A 210 25.22 14.78 -10.35
N LYS A 211 26.27 14.09 -9.87
CA LYS A 211 27.54 14.69 -9.41
C LYS A 211 27.35 15.76 -8.32
N PRO A 212 26.74 15.39 -7.18
CA PRO A 212 26.60 16.31 -6.05
C PRO A 212 27.98 16.62 -5.48
N LYS A 213 28.07 17.66 -4.66
CA LYS A 213 29.25 17.86 -3.82
C LYS A 213 29.28 16.82 -2.70
N MET A 214 28.14 16.59 -2.06
CA MET A 214 27.98 15.55 -1.04
C MET A 214 26.49 15.20 -0.87
N ALA A 215 26.15 13.92 -0.93
CA ALA A 215 24.85 13.39 -0.52
C ALA A 215 24.99 12.63 0.81
N THR A 216 24.33 13.10 1.86
CA THR A 216 24.29 12.41 3.15
C THR A 216 22.91 11.79 3.34
N MET A 217 22.83 10.46 3.40
CA MET A 217 21.61 9.72 3.70
C MET A 217 21.63 9.27 5.17
N VAL A 218 20.52 9.38 5.88
CA VAL A 218 20.39 9.00 7.28
C VAL A 218 19.22 8.05 7.43
N GLU A 219 19.51 6.77 7.62
CA GLU A 219 18.54 5.68 7.71
C GLU A 219 18.70 4.98 9.06
N ILE A 220 17.60 4.71 9.76
CA ILE A 220 17.65 4.11 11.10
C ILE A 220 17.84 2.60 11.04
N ASP A 221 17.35 1.96 9.98
CA ASP A 221 17.20 0.51 9.89
C ASP A 221 18.15 -0.12 8.86
N HIS A 222 19.26 -0.67 9.37
CA HIS A 222 20.23 -1.40 8.54
C HIS A 222 19.62 -2.61 7.80
N MET A 223 18.57 -3.24 8.33
CA MET A 223 17.95 -4.39 7.67
C MET A 223 17.18 -3.99 6.42
N VAL A 224 16.63 -2.77 6.38
CA VAL A 224 16.04 -2.20 5.15
C VAL A 224 17.11 -2.02 4.09
N ILE A 225 18.26 -1.44 4.45
CA ILE A 225 19.41 -1.25 3.54
C ILE A 225 19.88 -2.60 3.00
N ASP A 226 20.12 -3.60 3.85
CA ASP A 226 20.61 -4.91 3.45
C ASP A 226 19.60 -5.66 2.56
N GLY A 227 18.31 -5.58 2.89
CA GLY A 227 17.23 -6.13 2.08
C GLY A 227 17.15 -5.48 0.70
N CYS A 228 17.14 -4.15 0.62
CA CYS A 228 17.06 -3.42 -0.65
C CYS A 228 18.33 -3.58 -1.49
N LYS A 229 19.51 -3.53 -0.86
CA LYS A 229 20.77 -3.89 -1.53
C LYS A 229 20.71 -5.29 -2.12
N LYS A 230 20.08 -6.27 -1.47
CA LYS A 230 20.01 -7.63 -2.00
C LYS A 230 18.96 -7.79 -3.10
N TYR A 231 17.79 -7.16 -2.95
CA TYR A 231 16.60 -7.50 -3.72
C TYR A 231 16.00 -6.34 -4.55
N MET A 232 16.36 -5.08 -4.30
CA MET A 232 15.82 -3.90 -5.01
C MET A 232 16.88 -3.27 -5.93
N ARG A 233 17.62 -4.11 -6.67
CA ARG A 233 18.78 -3.68 -7.47
C ARG A 233 18.41 -2.75 -8.63
N LYS A 234 17.18 -2.81 -9.16
CA LYS A 234 16.75 -1.83 -10.18
C LYS A 234 16.57 -0.43 -9.59
N THR A 235 16.34 -0.33 -8.29
CA THR A 235 16.18 0.93 -7.56
C THR A 235 17.53 1.49 -7.12
N CYS A 236 18.29 0.74 -6.30
CA CYS A 236 19.55 1.25 -5.72
C CYS A 236 20.81 1.00 -6.56
N GLY A 237 20.74 0.17 -7.60
CA GLY A 237 21.94 -0.26 -8.33
C GLY A 237 22.97 -0.91 -7.39
N ASP A 238 24.19 -0.39 -7.40
CA ASP A 238 25.31 -0.79 -6.55
C ASP A 238 25.69 0.26 -5.49
N VAL A 239 24.95 1.37 -5.38
CA VAL A 239 25.33 2.49 -4.49
C VAL A 239 25.40 2.07 -3.02
N LEU A 240 24.57 1.10 -2.61
CA LEU A 240 24.53 0.56 -1.25
C LEU A 240 25.56 -0.54 -0.99
N ASP A 241 26.35 -0.94 -1.99
CA ASP A 241 27.42 -1.92 -1.77
C ASP A 241 28.51 -1.36 -0.84
N ASN A 242 28.76 -0.06 -0.93
CA ASN A 242 29.59 0.71 0.01
C ASN A 242 28.78 1.86 0.60
N LEU A 243 28.74 1.96 1.93
CA LEU A 243 28.01 3.04 2.62
C LEU A 243 28.70 4.40 2.54
N THR A 244 29.90 4.47 1.97
CA THR A 244 30.64 5.70 1.73
C THR A 244 31.27 5.66 0.34
N GLY A 245 31.34 6.83 -0.31
CA GLY A 245 32.00 7.02 -1.59
C GLY A 245 32.47 8.46 -1.75
N ASP A 246 32.95 8.80 -2.95
CA ASP A 246 33.59 10.10 -3.21
C ASP A 246 32.67 11.31 -2.96
N CYS A 247 31.38 11.15 -3.25
CA CYS A 247 30.38 12.22 -3.14
C CYS A 247 29.15 11.82 -2.31
N TYR A 248 29.24 10.76 -1.50
CA TYR A 248 28.14 10.34 -0.63
C TYR A 248 28.56 9.59 0.64
N GLN A 249 27.67 9.58 1.61
CA GLN A 249 27.74 8.74 2.81
C GLN A 249 26.33 8.35 3.29
N VAL A 250 26.24 7.16 3.90
CA VAL A 250 25.05 6.65 4.58
C VAL A 250 25.35 6.53 6.06
N LEU A 251 24.56 7.19 6.89
CA LEU A 251 24.62 7.12 8.34
C LEU A 251 23.50 6.20 8.84
N ILE A 252 23.87 5.13 9.54
CA ILE A 252 22.91 4.20 10.14
C ILE A 252 22.57 4.69 11.55
N GLU A 253 21.71 5.70 11.64
CA GLU A 253 21.36 6.40 12.88
C GLU A 253 19.92 6.97 12.77
N ASP A 254 19.28 7.22 13.92
CA ASP A 254 18.05 8.01 13.96
C ASP A 254 18.32 9.43 13.42
N CYS A 255 17.48 9.90 12.48
CA CYS A 255 17.66 11.18 11.83
C CYS A 255 17.46 12.39 12.76
N VAL A 256 16.68 12.26 13.85
CA VAL A 256 16.38 13.38 14.76
C VAL A 256 17.61 13.84 15.53
N PRO A 257 18.40 12.96 16.20
CA PRO A 257 19.70 13.33 16.77
C PRO A 257 20.66 13.93 15.74
N VAL A 258 20.71 13.39 14.51
CA VAL A 258 21.60 13.88 13.44
C VAL A 258 21.22 15.28 13.01
N LEU A 259 19.94 15.55 12.80
CA LEU A 259 19.42 16.88 12.46
C LEU A 259 19.71 17.90 13.58
N LYS A 260 19.50 17.53 14.85
CA LYS A 260 19.83 18.38 16.01
C LYS A 260 21.33 18.71 16.04
N ARG A 261 22.19 17.74 15.76
CA ARG A 261 23.65 17.91 15.66
C ARG A 261 24.01 18.89 14.54
N TYR A 262 23.51 18.69 13.32
CA TYR A 262 23.79 19.58 12.20
C TYR A 262 23.28 21.01 12.41
N ALA A 263 22.10 21.18 12.99
CA ALA A 263 21.58 22.50 13.33
C ALA A 263 22.47 23.22 14.36
N LYS A 264 22.97 22.49 15.38
CA LYS A 264 23.89 23.04 16.39
C LYS A 264 25.25 23.42 15.79
N GLU A 265 25.74 22.65 14.83
CA GLU A 265 26.99 22.92 14.10
C GLU A 265 26.86 24.04 13.05
N GLY A 266 25.64 24.51 12.78
CA GLY A 266 25.38 25.49 11.72
C GLY A 266 25.56 24.92 10.31
N ARG A 267 25.54 23.59 10.16
CA ARG A 267 25.63 22.94 8.85
C ARG A 267 24.34 23.18 8.06
N GLN A 268 24.49 23.55 6.80
CA GLN A 268 23.37 23.78 5.89
C GLN A 268 23.50 23.00 4.58
N PHE A 269 22.37 22.65 4.00
CA PHE A 269 22.24 21.88 2.76
C PHE A 269 21.45 22.68 1.73
N ASP A 270 21.82 22.51 0.45
CA ASP A 270 21.05 23.07 -0.67
C ASP A 270 19.67 22.40 -0.77
N TYR A 271 19.64 21.09 -0.51
CA TYR A 271 18.43 20.28 -0.55
C TYR A 271 18.32 19.38 0.68
N VAL A 272 17.11 19.32 1.24
CA VAL A 272 16.74 18.31 2.25
C VAL A 272 15.58 17.52 1.70
N ILE A 273 15.73 16.20 1.59
CA ILE A 273 14.72 15.28 1.07
C ILE A 273 14.28 14.39 2.23
N ASN A 274 13.03 14.54 2.66
CA ASN A 274 12.44 13.69 3.67
C ASN A 274 11.72 12.53 2.99
N ASP A 275 12.30 11.35 3.14
CA ASP A 275 11.83 10.07 2.61
C ASP A 275 11.61 9.06 3.75
N LEU A 276 11.09 9.56 4.87
CA LEU A 276 10.69 8.74 6.02
C LEU A 276 9.37 8.01 5.72
N THR A 277 9.12 6.95 6.48
CA THR A 277 7.83 6.25 6.50
C THR A 277 6.67 7.21 6.83
N ALA A 278 5.45 6.89 6.36
CA ALA A 278 4.27 7.74 6.56
C ALA A 278 4.03 8.11 8.04
N VAL A 279 4.26 7.15 8.93
CA VAL A 279 4.47 7.39 10.36
C VAL A 279 5.96 7.19 10.62
N PRO A 280 6.75 8.26 10.85
CA PRO A 280 8.17 8.10 11.09
C PRO A 280 8.42 7.32 12.39
N ILE A 281 9.45 6.47 12.39
CA ILE A 281 9.84 5.69 13.57
C ILE A 281 10.46 6.62 14.61
N SER A 282 9.97 6.56 15.85
CA SER A 282 10.58 7.25 16.99
C SER A 282 11.08 6.22 18.00
N THR A 283 12.29 6.46 18.50
CA THR A 283 12.88 5.69 19.61
C THR A 283 12.53 6.28 20.98
N SER A 284 11.79 7.40 21.02
CA SER A 284 11.45 8.13 22.24
C SER A 284 10.00 7.92 22.66
N LEU A 285 9.76 7.82 23.97
CA LEU A 285 8.41 7.68 24.55
C LEU A 285 7.69 9.04 24.74
N GLU A 286 8.33 10.15 24.35
CA GLU A 286 7.93 11.52 24.72
C GLU A 286 7.09 12.25 23.65
N GLU A 287 6.69 11.58 22.57
CA GLU A 287 5.92 12.19 21.50
C GLU A 287 4.42 11.96 21.69
N ASP A 288 3.75 12.93 22.30
CA ASP A 288 2.33 12.88 22.63
C ASP A 288 1.40 12.89 21.38
N SER A 289 1.92 13.14 20.16
CA SER A 289 1.14 13.18 18.91
C SER A 289 2.01 13.05 17.64
N THR A 290 1.54 12.27 16.66
CA THR A 290 2.17 12.13 15.32
C THR A 290 2.41 13.46 14.63
N TRP A 291 1.49 14.43 14.78
CA TRP A 291 1.62 15.75 14.16
C TRP A 291 2.74 16.59 14.77
N GLU A 292 2.95 16.47 16.08
CA GLU A 292 4.04 17.15 16.77
C GLU A 292 5.39 16.58 16.34
N PHE A 293 5.46 15.27 16.09
CA PHE A 293 6.67 14.64 15.58
C PHE A 293 6.98 15.07 14.14
N LEU A 294 5.98 15.09 13.26
CA LEU A 294 6.13 15.63 11.90
C LEU A 294 6.58 17.09 11.92
N ARG A 295 6.00 17.92 12.81
CA ARG A 295 6.40 19.32 13.00
C ARG A 295 7.84 19.44 13.48
N LEU A 296 8.29 18.57 14.40
CA LEU A 296 9.67 18.52 14.87
C LEU A 296 10.64 18.25 13.71
N ILE A 297 10.36 17.24 12.89
CA ILE A 297 11.19 16.89 11.72
C ILE A 297 11.22 18.05 10.72
N LEU A 298 10.07 18.66 10.43
CA LEU A 298 9.97 19.83 9.55
C LEU A 298 10.79 21.01 10.08
N ASP A 299 10.67 21.34 11.36
CA ASP A 299 11.38 22.47 11.98
C ASP A 299 12.90 22.27 11.93
N LEU A 300 13.35 21.07 12.30
CA LEU A 300 14.76 20.70 12.25
C LEU A 300 15.31 20.69 10.81
N SER A 301 14.54 20.18 9.86
CA SER A 301 14.89 20.19 8.43
C SER A 301 15.05 21.61 7.90
N MET A 302 14.13 22.52 8.27
CA MET A 302 14.25 23.93 7.90
C MET A 302 15.50 24.58 8.50
N ARG A 303 15.91 24.22 9.73
CA ARG A 303 17.10 24.81 10.38
C ARG A 303 18.40 24.47 9.64
N VAL A 304 18.46 23.28 9.04
CA VAL A 304 19.61 22.83 8.24
C VAL A 304 19.46 23.11 6.74
N LEU A 305 18.34 23.69 6.29
CA LEU A 305 18.17 24.09 4.89
C LEU A 305 18.82 25.46 4.66
N LYS A 306 19.52 25.66 3.53
CA LYS A 306 19.97 27.00 3.10
C LYS A 306 18.78 27.94 2.88
N GLN A 307 19.02 29.24 2.89
CA GLN A 307 17.97 30.24 2.67
C GLN A 307 17.33 30.15 1.27
N ASP A 308 18.12 29.80 0.26
CA ASP A 308 17.72 29.58 -1.14
C ASP A 308 17.51 28.09 -1.47
N GLY A 309 17.57 27.21 -0.47
CA GLY A 309 17.38 25.78 -0.64
C GLY A 309 15.92 25.36 -0.73
N LYS A 310 15.70 24.10 -1.12
CA LYS A 310 14.37 23.47 -1.15
C LYS A 310 14.32 22.19 -0.35
N TYR A 311 13.17 21.97 0.28
CA TYR A 311 12.82 20.74 0.95
C TYR A 311 11.79 19.97 0.12
N PHE A 312 11.98 18.66 0.00
CA PHE A 312 11.07 17.78 -0.72
C PHE A 312 10.62 16.64 0.19
N THR A 313 9.36 16.22 0.03
CA THR A 313 8.81 15.07 0.77
C THR A 313 7.62 14.48 0.04
N GLN A 314 7.40 13.19 0.24
CA GLN A 314 6.09 12.59 0.02
C GLN A 314 5.10 13.14 1.05
N GLY A 315 3.85 13.35 0.63
CA GLY A 315 2.77 13.87 1.47
C GLY A 315 1.83 12.76 1.93
N ASN A 316 0.77 12.53 1.15
CA ASN A 316 -0.21 11.46 1.41
C ASN A 316 -1.05 11.17 0.17
N CYS A 317 -1.94 10.19 0.25
CA CYS A 317 -3.01 9.96 -0.72
C CYS A 317 -3.86 11.23 -0.92
N VAL A 318 -4.18 11.53 -2.19
CA VAL A 318 -4.98 12.71 -2.57
C VAL A 318 -6.38 12.74 -1.93
N ASN A 319 -6.92 11.57 -1.56
CA ASN A 319 -8.25 11.45 -0.95
C ASN A 319 -8.27 11.79 0.54
N LEU A 320 -7.12 11.76 1.23
CA LEU A 320 -7.00 12.05 2.67
C LEU A 320 -6.87 13.56 2.93
N THR A 321 -7.89 14.32 2.51
CA THR A 321 -7.88 15.79 2.52
C THR A 321 -7.73 16.39 3.91
N GLU A 322 -8.33 15.77 4.94
CA GLU A 322 -8.19 16.21 6.33
C GLU A 322 -6.75 16.04 6.82
N ALA A 323 -6.11 14.89 6.54
CA ALA A 323 -4.72 14.64 6.90
C ALA A 323 -3.76 15.59 6.16
N LEU A 324 -3.98 15.82 4.87
CA LEU A 324 -3.20 16.80 4.09
C LEU A 324 -3.35 18.22 4.64
N SER A 325 -4.56 18.62 5.05
CA SER A 325 -4.81 19.92 5.69
C SER A 325 -4.10 20.05 7.04
N LEU A 326 -4.12 19.00 7.88
CA LEU A 326 -3.41 18.98 9.16
C LEU A 326 -1.89 19.03 8.98
N TYR A 327 -1.36 18.36 7.96
CA TYR A 327 0.05 18.46 7.57
C TYR A 327 0.41 19.90 7.15
N GLU A 328 -0.41 20.53 6.29
CA GLU A 328 -0.20 21.91 5.83
C GLU A 328 -0.26 22.93 6.98
N GLN A 329 -1.06 22.67 8.03
CA GLN A 329 -1.07 23.49 9.24
C GLN A 329 0.28 23.46 9.96
N GLN A 330 0.98 22.32 10.00
CA GLN A 330 2.29 22.22 10.64
C GLN A 330 3.35 23.07 9.94
N LEU A 331 3.25 23.25 8.61
CA LEU A 331 4.14 24.15 7.85
C LEU A 331 4.03 25.62 8.31
N GLY A 332 2.88 26.01 8.88
CA GLY A 332 2.67 27.34 9.47
C GLY A 332 3.27 27.51 10.88
N CYS A 333 3.76 26.45 11.50
CA CYS A 333 4.21 26.42 12.90
C CYS A 333 5.73 26.18 13.04
N LEU A 334 6.51 26.52 12.01
CA LEU A 334 7.96 26.37 11.98
C LEU A 334 8.68 27.63 12.48
N TYR A 335 9.97 27.53 12.81
CA TYR A 335 10.78 28.63 13.34
C TYR A 335 10.96 29.80 12.36
N CYS A 336 10.76 29.55 11.06
CA CYS A 336 10.80 30.55 10.01
C CYS A 336 9.57 30.43 9.10
N PRO A 337 9.10 31.53 8.49
CA PRO A 337 8.03 31.47 7.51
C PRO A 337 8.50 30.70 6.26
N VAL A 338 7.62 29.84 5.76
CA VAL A 338 7.85 29.03 4.55
C VAL A 338 6.74 29.26 3.53
N GLU A 339 7.04 28.92 2.29
CA GLU A 339 6.08 28.76 1.20
C GLU A 339 6.18 27.33 0.67
N PHE A 340 5.12 26.84 0.05
CA PHE A 340 5.11 25.49 -0.50
C PHE A 340 4.27 25.40 -1.77
N SER A 341 4.57 24.37 -2.56
CA SER A 341 3.75 23.89 -3.66
C SER A 341 3.54 22.39 -3.52
N LYS A 342 2.45 21.87 -4.10
CA LYS A 342 2.18 20.44 -4.13
C LYS A 342 1.92 19.95 -5.55
N GLU A 343 2.33 18.73 -5.85
CA GLU A 343 2.05 18.04 -7.11
C GLU A 343 1.40 16.68 -6.86
N VAL A 344 0.47 16.30 -7.73
CA VAL A 344 -0.19 14.99 -7.69
C VAL A 344 0.50 14.08 -8.69
N VAL A 345 0.96 12.93 -8.22
CA VAL A 345 1.80 11.99 -8.96
C VAL A 345 1.13 10.62 -8.98
N CYS A 346 1.19 9.97 -10.14
CA CYS A 346 0.84 8.56 -10.26
C CYS A 346 2.10 7.73 -10.04
N VAL A 347 2.19 7.11 -8.86
CA VAL A 347 3.21 6.11 -8.56
C VAL A 347 2.65 4.74 -8.94
N PRO A 348 3.28 4.00 -9.89
CA PRO A 348 2.68 2.81 -10.48
C PRO A 348 2.18 1.77 -9.47
N SER A 349 2.99 1.44 -8.46
CA SER A 349 2.65 0.41 -7.49
C SER A 349 1.66 0.87 -6.42
N TYR A 350 1.40 2.16 -6.25
CA TYR A 350 0.57 2.64 -5.13
C TYR A 350 -0.92 2.37 -5.31
N MET A 351 -1.39 2.10 -6.53
CA MET A 351 -2.81 1.92 -6.86
C MET A 351 -3.70 3.11 -6.42
N GLU A 352 -3.09 4.27 -6.25
CA GLU A 352 -3.72 5.53 -5.87
C GLU A 352 -2.85 6.73 -6.26
N LEU A 353 -3.45 7.93 -6.29
CA LEU A 353 -2.73 9.17 -6.60
C LEU A 353 -2.13 9.75 -5.32
N TRP A 354 -0.87 10.15 -5.39
CA TRP A 354 -0.10 10.62 -4.24
C TRP A 354 0.27 12.10 -4.36
N VAL A 355 0.26 12.82 -3.24
CA VAL A 355 0.67 14.22 -3.17
C VAL A 355 2.13 14.31 -2.74
N PHE A 356 2.93 15.10 -3.44
CA PHE A 356 4.30 15.45 -3.06
C PHE A 356 4.40 16.94 -2.77
N TYR A 357 5.20 17.32 -1.78
CA TYR A 357 5.41 18.71 -1.39
C TYR A 357 6.81 19.18 -1.75
N THR A 358 6.88 20.43 -2.23
CA THR A 358 8.10 21.23 -2.28
C THR A 358 7.92 22.41 -1.34
N VAL A 359 8.84 22.61 -0.40
CA VAL A 359 8.80 23.66 0.62
C VAL A 359 10.08 24.48 0.55
N TRP A 360 9.99 25.81 0.68
CA TRP A 360 11.15 26.69 0.73
C TRP A 360 10.94 27.81 1.74
N LYS A 361 12.04 28.39 2.22
CA LYS A 361 11.99 29.53 3.14
C LYS A 361 11.49 30.76 2.40
N LYS A 362 10.56 31.49 3.01
CA LYS A 362 10.12 32.78 2.47
C LYS A 362 11.30 33.75 2.46
N ALA A 363 11.39 34.56 1.40
CA ALA A 363 12.42 35.59 1.30
C ALA A 363 12.33 36.54 2.50
N GLN A 364 13.47 36.86 3.11
CA GLN A 364 13.53 37.88 4.16
C GLN A 364 13.33 39.25 3.48
N PRO A 365 12.44 40.11 4.03
CA PRO A 365 12.17 41.44 3.48
C PRO A 365 13.38 42.38 3.55
#